data_AF-A0A3S3RLM0-F1
#
_entry.id   AF-A0A3S3RLM0-F1
#
_cell.length_a   1.000
_cell.length_b   1.000
_cell.length_c   1.000
_cell.angle_alpha   90.00
_cell.angle_beta   90.00
_cell.angle_gamma   90.00
#
_symmetry.space_group_name_H-M   'P 1'
#
loop_
_entity.id
_entity.type
_entity.pdbx_description
1 polymer ?
#
loop_
_entity_poly.entity_id
_entity_poly.type
_entity_poly.pdbx_seq_one_letter_code
_entity_poly.pdbx_strand_id
1 'polypeptide(L)'
;MKKVFLKSLTCLLFLATLISCSSDSVTQETSNKSVNNSINKKSGSIWEGVIGVERNGEYVITADQDALMSYFEYLLKEEGDIVEFDEIKIVKQTATNDPANTAYMLIASSGKTGGGLPEAVNIAVILTKGINGFYLGAGLEVGDPITVTSCRGCSYGCNLRYYTIGKNQVPYCDENGCSRYSCVKRERPL
;
A
#
# COMPACT_ATOMS: atom_id res chain seq x y z
N MET A 1 4.78 -33.18 -50.52
CA MET A 1 3.50 -33.94 -50.52
C MET A 1 2.79 -33.73 -49.19
N LYS A 2 1.55 -33.22 -49.25
CA LYS A 2 0.37 -33.43 -48.36
C LYS A 2 0.65 -33.60 -46.85
N LYS A 3 0.50 -32.53 -46.06
CA LYS A 3 -0.70 -32.21 -45.24
C LYS A 3 -1.12 -33.36 -44.30
N VAL A 4 -0.58 -33.34 -43.08
CA VAL A 4 -1.07 -34.08 -41.91
C VAL A 4 -2.11 -33.20 -41.21
N PHE A 5 -3.32 -33.15 -41.77
CA PHE A 5 -4.46 -32.44 -41.18
C PHE A 5 -5.72 -33.21 -41.53
N LEU A 6 -5.92 -34.36 -40.88
CA LEU A 6 -7.25 -34.95 -40.73
C LEU A 6 -7.13 -36.15 -39.78
N LYS A 7 -7.52 -35.95 -38.53
CA LYS A 7 -8.13 -36.94 -37.64
C LYS A 7 -8.35 -36.29 -36.29
N SER A 8 -9.60 -36.29 -35.83
CA SER A 8 -10.01 -35.99 -34.45
C SER A 8 -9.96 -34.48 -34.12
N LEU A 9 -10.99 -33.82 -33.61
CA LEU A 9 -12.14 -34.31 -32.86
C LEU A 9 -13.19 -33.19 -32.83
N THR A 10 -14.18 -33.28 -33.69
CA THR A 10 -15.50 -32.65 -33.50
C THR A 10 -16.16 -33.36 -32.31
N CYS A 11 -15.94 -32.91 -31.08
CA CYS A 11 -16.81 -33.24 -29.94
C CYS A 11 -16.41 -32.44 -28.69
N LEU A 12 -16.81 -31.17 -28.55
CA LEU A 12 -17.23 -30.60 -27.26
C LEU A 12 -17.85 -29.19 -27.40
N LEU A 13 -18.65 -28.99 -28.45
CA LEU A 13 -19.47 -27.79 -28.62
C LEU A 13 -20.90 -28.13 -28.17
N PHE A 14 -21.05 -28.45 -26.88
CA PHE A 14 -22.31 -28.71 -26.19
C PHE A 14 -22.10 -28.54 -24.68
N LEU A 15 -22.18 -27.30 -24.19
CA LEU A 15 -22.51 -26.97 -22.79
C LEU A 15 -22.82 -25.48 -22.59
N ALA A 16 -23.33 -24.81 -23.64
CA ALA A 16 -24.06 -23.56 -23.47
C ALA A 16 -25.55 -23.93 -23.44
N THR A 17 -26.14 -24.02 -22.23
CA THR A 17 -27.57 -23.83 -21.90
C THR A 17 -27.90 -24.36 -20.50
N LEU A 18 -27.31 -23.81 -19.44
CA LEU A 18 -27.91 -23.86 -18.10
C LEU A 18 -27.47 -22.63 -17.28
N ILE A 19 -28.01 -21.46 -17.61
CA ILE A 19 -28.22 -20.40 -16.61
C ILE A 19 -29.52 -19.70 -16.97
N SER A 20 -30.63 -20.16 -16.38
CA SER A 20 -31.81 -19.31 -16.17
C SER A 20 -31.84 -18.92 -14.70
N CYS A 21 -32.13 -17.64 -14.48
CA CYS A 21 -32.18 -16.87 -13.25
C CYS A 21 -32.82 -17.56 -12.04
N SER A 22 -32.24 -17.36 -10.86
CA SER A 22 -32.96 -16.67 -9.79
C SER A 22 -31.99 -16.23 -8.69
N SER A 23 -31.67 -14.95 -8.68
CA SER A 23 -31.50 -14.19 -7.44
C SER A 23 -31.72 -12.73 -7.79
N ASP A 24 -32.91 -12.23 -7.47
CA ASP A 24 -33.19 -10.82 -7.39
C ASP A 24 -32.17 -10.16 -6.45
N SER A 25 -31.31 -9.29 -6.99
CA SER A 25 -30.74 -8.21 -6.20
C SER A 25 -30.76 -6.94 -7.04
N VAL A 26 -31.55 -6.03 -6.51
CA VAL A 26 -31.95 -4.76 -7.09
C VAL A 26 -30.71 -3.91 -7.42
N THR A 27 -30.77 -3.35 -8.62
CA THR A 27 -29.91 -2.31 -9.18
C THR A 27 -29.73 -1.13 -8.22
N GLN A 28 -28.47 -0.72 -8.05
CA GLN A 28 -27.94 0.61 -7.71
C GLN A 28 -28.89 1.58 -6.99
N GLU A 29 -28.56 1.87 -5.74
CA GLU A 29 -28.59 3.25 -5.25
C GLU A 29 -27.15 3.73 -5.03
N THR A 30 -26.62 4.40 -6.06
CA THR A 30 -25.70 5.52 -5.85
C THR A 30 -26.47 6.57 -5.08
N SER A 31 -26.14 6.77 -3.81
CA SER A 31 -26.57 7.96 -3.09
C SER A 31 -25.52 8.38 -2.08
N ASN A 32 -24.67 9.30 -2.53
CA ASN A 32 -24.16 10.44 -1.79
C ASN A 32 -24.31 10.36 -0.26
N LYS A 33 -23.31 9.78 0.39
CA LYS A 33 -22.97 10.22 1.74
C LYS A 33 -21.66 10.98 1.65
N SER A 34 -21.82 12.30 1.61
CA SER A 34 -21.01 13.27 2.36
C SER A 34 -19.83 12.59 3.06
N VAL A 35 -18.62 12.88 2.56
CA VAL A 35 -17.37 12.68 3.27
C VAL A 35 -17.43 13.56 4.52
N ASN A 36 -18.11 13.06 5.54
CA ASN A 36 -18.06 13.61 6.87
C ASN A 36 -16.76 13.05 7.45
N ASN A 37 -15.68 13.79 7.20
CA ASN A 37 -14.31 13.50 7.60
C ASN A 37 -14.14 13.68 9.11
N SER A 38 -15.03 13.10 9.91
CA SER A 38 -14.82 12.93 11.34
C SER A 38 -14.08 11.61 11.51
N ILE A 39 -12.74 11.68 11.50
CA ILE A 39 -11.91 10.68 12.18
C ILE A 39 -12.52 10.57 13.57
N ASN A 40 -13.22 9.46 13.85
CA ASN A 40 -13.92 9.24 15.10
C ASN A 40 -12.87 9.08 16.20
N LYS A 41 -12.37 10.20 16.73
CA LYS A 41 -11.41 10.35 17.85
C LYS A 41 -12.00 9.88 19.19
N LYS A 42 -12.81 8.82 19.21
CA LYS A 42 -13.46 8.31 20.41
C LYS A 42 -12.79 7.03 20.89
N SER A 43 -11.46 7.07 21.07
CA SER A 43 -10.63 6.34 22.07
C SER A 43 -9.25 5.97 21.51
N GLY A 44 -8.26 6.87 21.65
CA GLY A 44 -6.84 6.60 21.32
C GLY A 44 -6.39 7.07 19.93
N SER A 45 -5.08 7.33 19.78
CA SER A 45 -4.44 7.51 18.48
C SER A 45 -4.51 6.22 17.65
N ILE A 46 -4.70 6.30 16.32
CA ILE A 46 -4.66 5.12 15.43
C ILE A 46 -3.31 4.39 15.47
N TRP A 47 -2.29 5.07 16.00
CA TRP A 47 -0.93 4.59 16.17
C TRP A 47 -0.68 3.96 17.54
N GLU A 48 -1.64 4.04 18.47
CA GLU A 48 -1.54 3.40 19.78
C GLU A 48 -1.79 1.90 19.65
N GLY A 49 -0.75 1.11 19.94
CA GLY A 49 -0.85 -0.35 20.05
C GLY A 49 -0.23 -1.11 18.87
N VAL A 50 -0.71 -2.34 18.67
CA VAL A 50 -0.18 -3.28 17.67
C VAL A 50 -0.79 -2.97 16.30
N ILE A 51 0.04 -2.52 15.37
CA ILE A 51 -0.36 -2.23 13.99
C ILE A 51 -0.60 -3.53 13.21
N GLY A 52 0.25 -4.52 13.42
CA GLY A 52 0.12 -5.83 12.78
C GLY A 52 0.91 -6.91 13.48
N VAL A 53 0.81 -8.14 12.98
CA VAL A 53 1.49 -9.31 13.53
C VAL A 53 2.05 -10.19 12.43
N GLU A 54 3.07 -10.98 12.76
CA GLU A 54 3.53 -12.06 11.89
C GLU A 54 2.77 -13.34 12.24
N ARG A 55 2.13 -13.98 11.26
CA ARG A 55 1.43 -15.27 11.41
C ARG A 55 1.85 -16.17 10.26
N ASN A 56 2.42 -17.33 10.58
CA ASN A 56 2.85 -18.31 9.58
C ASN A 56 3.80 -17.75 8.50
N GLY A 57 4.65 -16.77 8.84
CA GLY A 57 5.56 -16.12 7.91
C GLY A 57 4.94 -15.00 7.07
N GLU A 58 3.65 -14.71 7.24
CA GLU A 58 2.95 -13.59 6.61
C GLU A 58 2.77 -12.42 7.59
N TYR A 59 2.83 -11.19 7.09
CA TYR A 59 2.59 -9.98 7.88
C TYR A 59 1.15 -9.52 7.69
N VAL A 60 0.37 -9.56 8.78
CA VAL A 60 -1.06 -9.23 8.78
C VAL A 60 -1.30 -7.96 9.57
N ILE A 61 -1.93 -6.95 8.96
CA ILE A 61 -2.33 -5.73 9.65
C ILE A 61 -3.55 -6.04 10.55
N THR A 62 -3.45 -5.71 11.82
CA THR A 62 -4.50 -5.94 12.84
C THR A 62 -5.17 -4.64 13.29
N ALA A 63 -4.54 -3.50 13.07
CA ALA A 63 -5.17 -2.20 13.24
C ALA A 63 -6.21 -1.94 12.14
N ASP A 64 -7.04 -0.92 12.34
CA ASP A 64 -8.05 -0.48 11.37
C ASP A 64 -7.36 0.04 10.10
N GLN A 65 -7.41 -0.77 9.03
CA GLN A 65 -6.75 -0.46 7.76
C GLN A 65 -7.32 0.78 7.08
N ASP A 66 -8.65 0.96 7.15
CA ASP A 66 -9.33 2.10 6.54
C ASP A 66 -8.95 3.39 7.26
N ALA A 67 -8.84 3.35 8.59
CA ALA A 67 -8.37 4.48 9.38
C ALA A 67 -6.90 4.83 9.09
N LEU A 68 -6.02 3.83 8.91
CA LEU A 68 -4.63 4.05 8.54
C LEU A 68 -4.49 4.66 7.14
N MET A 69 -5.20 4.13 6.15
CA MET A 69 -5.22 4.67 4.79
C MET A 69 -5.77 6.10 4.78
N SER A 70 -6.92 6.34 5.43
CA SER A 70 -7.53 7.67 5.53
C SER A 70 -6.59 8.69 6.19
N TYR A 71 -5.79 8.26 7.18
CA TYR A 71 -4.80 9.14 7.80
C TYR A 71 -3.68 9.50 6.83
N PHE A 72 -3.16 8.53 6.08
CA PHE A 72 -2.15 8.81 5.06
C PHE A 72 -2.67 9.70 3.92
N GLU A 73 -3.90 9.48 3.47
CA GLU A 73 -4.56 10.36 2.49
C GLU A 73 -4.73 11.78 3.03
N TYR A 74 -5.07 11.92 4.31
CA TYR A 74 -5.10 13.21 5.00
C TYR A 74 -3.73 13.91 4.98
N LEU A 75 -2.64 13.19 5.27
CA LEU A 75 -1.29 13.77 5.24
C LEU A 75 -0.91 14.26 3.84
N LEU A 76 -1.21 13.49 2.80
CA LEU A 76 -0.96 13.89 1.41
C LEU A 76 -1.83 15.07 0.99
N LYS A 77 -3.08 15.11 1.44
CA LYS A 77 -3.98 16.24 1.18
C LYS A 77 -3.46 17.54 1.77
N GLU A 78 -2.85 17.50 2.97
CA GLU A 78 -2.18 18.66 3.55
C GLU A 78 -0.98 19.13 2.73
N GLU A 79 -0.36 18.25 1.95
CA GLU A 79 0.70 18.58 0.98
C GLU A 79 0.17 19.02 -0.39
N GLY A 80 -1.16 19.09 -0.55
CA GLY A 80 -1.83 19.45 -1.80
C GLY A 80 -2.10 18.27 -2.75
N ASP A 81 -1.86 17.03 -2.31
CA ASP A 81 -2.04 15.83 -3.11
C ASP A 81 -3.33 15.09 -2.72
N ILE A 82 -4.25 14.96 -3.67
CA ILE A 82 -5.48 14.19 -3.48
C ILE A 82 -5.22 12.79 -4.03
N VAL A 83 -5.11 11.82 -3.13
CA VAL A 83 -4.82 10.42 -3.42
C VAL A 83 -5.85 9.56 -2.69
N GLU A 84 -6.24 8.46 -3.33
CA GLU A 84 -7.02 7.38 -2.73
C GLU A 84 -6.15 6.12 -2.78
N PHE A 85 -5.94 5.48 -1.63
CA PHE A 85 -5.17 4.24 -1.53
C PHE A 85 -6.08 3.03 -1.71
N ASP A 86 -5.62 2.05 -2.49
CA ASP A 86 -6.30 0.78 -2.70
C ASP A 86 -5.58 -0.40 -2.02
N GLU A 87 -4.36 -0.19 -1.51
CA GLU A 87 -3.60 -1.19 -0.78
C GLU A 87 -2.87 -0.56 0.41
N ILE A 88 -2.87 -1.27 1.54
CA ILE A 88 -1.96 -1.05 2.65
C ILE A 88 -1.38 -2.39 3.13
N LYS A 89 -0.06 -2.46 3.32
CA LYS A 89 0.63 -3.70 3.70
C LYS A 89 1.85 -3.44 4.57
N ILE A 90 2.22 -4.45 5.36
CA ILE A 90 3.50 -4.48 6.07
C ILE A 90 4.51 -5.24 5.20
N VAL A 91 5.61 -4.59 4.86
CA VAL A 91 6.67 -5.16 4.01
C VAL A 91 7.96 -5.25 4.80
N LYS A 92 8.57 -6.44 4.83
CA LYS A 92 9.95 -6.60 5.26
C LYS A 92 10.89 -6.21 4.12
N GLN A 93 11.76 -5.26 4.38
CA GLN A 93 12.78 -4.83 3.42
C GLN A 93 14.18 -5.02 4.00
N THR A 94 15.14 -5.31 3.13
CA THR A 94 16.58 -5.28 3.45
C THR A 94 17.15 -3.93 3.05
N ALA A 95 18.08 -3.40 3.84
CA ALA A 95 18.74 -2.16 3.49
C ALA A 95 19.53 -2.32 2.19
N THR A 96 19.46 -1.32 1.32
CA THR A 96 20.04 -1.42 -0.03
C THR A 96 21.57 -1.52 -0.02
N ASN A 97 22.21 -0.93 1.00
CA ASN A 97 23.66 -0.95 1.19
C ASN A 97 24.13 -1.93 2.29
N ASP A 98 23.22 -2.61 2.98
CA ASP A 98 23.54 -3.61 4.02
C ASP A 98 22.45 -4.70 4.06
N PRO A 99 22.61 -5.80 3.31
CA PRO A 99 21.62 -6.87 3.25
C PRO A 99 21.36 -7.59 4.58
N ALA A 100 22.26 -7.47 5.57
CA ALA A 100 22.07 -8.05 6.89
C ALA A 100 21.09 -7.22 7.75
N ASN A 101 20.91 -5.94 7.42
CA ASN A 101 19.98 -5.06 8.09
C ASN A 101 18.58 -5.21 7.47
N THR A 102 17.58 -5.46 8.30
CA THR A 102 16.17 -5.55 7.87
C THR A 102 15.28 -4.60 8.67
N ALA A 103 14.32 -4.00 7.99
CA ALA A 103 13.30 -3.14 8.57
C ALA A 103 11.92 -3.61 8.09
N TYR A 104 10.89 -3.19 8.82
CA TYR A 104 9.50 -3.42 8.45
C TYR A 104 8.87 -2.07 8.18
N MET A 105 8.15 -1.94 7.08
CA MET A 105 7.49 -0.69 6.70
C MET A 105 5.99 -0.95 6.53
N LEU A 106 5.15 -0.09 7.10
CA LEU A 106 3.74 -0.01 6.74
C LEU A 106 3.67 0.89 5.50
N ILE A 107 3.30 0.33 4.35
CA ILE A 107 3.25 1.04 3.07
C ILE A 107 1.80 1.06 2.59
N ALA A 108 1.27 2.24 2.32
CA ALA A 108 0.06 2.41 1.52
C ALA A 108 0.45 2.83 0.10
N SER A 109 -0.27 2.27 -0.87
CA SER A 109 0.01 2.37 -2.30
C SER A 109 -1.27 2.70 -3.05
N SER A 110 -1.18 3.59 -4.04
CA SER A 110 -2.28 3.85 -4.97
C SER A 110 -2.00 3.15 -6.31
N GLY A 111 -2.82 2.14 -6.62
CA GLY A 111 -2.78 1.39 -7.87
C GLY A 111 -3.55 2.05 -9.01
N LYS A 112 -4.34 3.09 -8.74
CA LYS A 112 -5.07 3.86 -9.74
C LYS A 112 -4.88 5.37 -9.59
N THR A 113 -4.67 5.98 -10.74
CA THR A 113 -4.68 7.41 -11.08
C THR A 113 -6.08 8.03 -10.95
N GLY A 114 -6.79 7.77 -9.85
CA GLY A 114 -8.11 8.34 -9.57
C GLY A 114 -7.98 9.79 -9.11
N GLY A 115 -8.61 10.73 -9.82
CA GLY A 115 -8.54 12.18 -9.55
C GLY A 115 -7.75 13.00 -10.58
N GLY A 116 -7.24 12.36 -11.64
CA GLY A 116 -6.53 13.05 -12.73
C GLY A 116 -5.01 13.15 -12.55
N LEU A 117 -4.43 12.43 -11.59
CA LEU A 117 -2.98 12.35 -11.40
C LEU A 117 -2.43 11.09 -12.07
N PRO A 118 -1.53 11.18 -13.07
CA PRO A 118 -1.05 10.03 -13.86
C PRO A 118 0.00 9.14 -13.13
N GLU A 119 0.22 9.35 -11.84
CA GLU A 119 1.40 8.91 -11.10
C GLU A 119 1.04 8.02 -9.92
N ALA A 120 1.82 6.96 -9.70
CA ALA A 120 1.68 6.11 -8.53
C ALA A 120 2.24 6.83 -7.30
N VAL A 121 1.53 6.72 -6.17
CA VAL A 121 1.97 7.27 -4.89
C VAL A 121 2.09 6.16 -3.87
N ASN A 122 3.24 6.12 -3.21
CA ASN A 122 3.49 5.28 -2.05
C ASN A 122 3.76 6.18 -0.84
N ILE A 123 3.25 5.82 0.32
CA ILE A 123 3.57 6.48 1.58
C ILE A 123 3.82 5.44 2.65
N ALA A 124 4.81 5.66 3.50
CA ALA A 124 5.17 4.70 4.51
C ALA A 124 5.70 5.31 5.80
N VAL A 125 5.61 4.48 6.83
CA VAL A 125 6.30 4.64 8.11
C VAL A 125 7.10 3.38 8.40
N ILE A 126 8.25 3.55 9.05
CA ILE A 126 9.05 2.42 9.54
C ILE A 126 8.44 1.93 10.86
N LEU A 127 8.30 0.61 10.97
CA LEU A 127 7.78 -0.08 12.13
C LEU A 127 8.90 -0.72 12.96
N THR A 128 8.70 -0.78 14.26
CA THR A 128 9.50 -1.61 15.16
C THR A 128 8.83 -2.95 15.40
N LYS A 129 9.57 -4.04 15.23
CA LYS A 129 9.11 -5.39 15.58
C LYS A 129 9.35 -5.65 17.07
N GLY A 130 8.27 -5.75 17.84
CA GLY A 130 8.30 -6.20 19.23
C GLY A 130 7.98 -7.70 19.35
N ILE A 131 7.84 -8.15 20.59
CA ILE A 131 7.52 -9.56 20.89
C ILE A 131 6.11 -9.94 20.40
N ASN A 132 5.15 -9.03 20.54
CA ASN A 132 3.73 -9.31 20.28
C ASN A 132 3.22 -8.75 18.95
N GLY A 133 4.09 -8.15 18.12
CA GLY A 133 3.69 -7.58 16.83
C GLY A 133 4.57 -6.43 16.36
N PHE A 134 4.04 -5.69 15.40
CA PHE A 134 4.62 -4.48 14.84
C PHE A 134 3.99 -3.25 15.48
N TYR A 135 4.84 -2.31 15.84
CA TYR A 135 4.46 -1.05 16.49
C TYR A 135 5.01 0.09 15.67
N LEU A 136 4.42 1.27 15.82
CA LEU A 136 5.01 2.48 15.27
C LEU A 136 6.41 2.65 15.86
N GLY A 137 7.42 2.77 15.00
CA GLY A 137 8.79 2.94 15.47
C GLY A 137 8.93 4.25 16.23
N ALA A 138 9.61 4.25 17.37
CA ALA A 138 10.11 5.49 17.93
C ALA A 138 11.15 6.08 16.97
N GLY A 139 11.27 7.41 16.91
CA GLY A 139 12.40 8.05 16.23
C GLY A 139 13.74 7.49 16.74
N LEU A 140 14.79 7.70 15.95
CA LEU A 140 16.11 7.10 16.20
C LEU A 140 16.68 7.52 17.57
N GLU A 141 16.30 8.71 18.04
CA GLU A 141 16.56 9.20 19.39
C GLU A 141 15.26 9.44 20.18
N VAL A 142 15.36 9.41 21.51
CA VAL A 142 14.23 9.75 22.39
C VAL A 142 13.85 11.20 22.14
N GLY A 143 12.68 11.43 21.56
CA GLY A 143 12.18 12.76 21.19
C GLY A 143 12.26 13.07 19.70
N ASP A 144 12.88 12.21 18.88
CA ASP A 144 12.82 12.36 17.43
C ASP A 144 11.39 12.11 16.93
N PRO A 145 10.86 13.00 16.07
CA PRO A 145 9.58 12.78 15.45
C PRO A 145 9.65 11.55 14.55
N ILE A 146 8.54 10.81 14.52
CA ILE A 146 8.38 9.66 13.65
C ILE A 146 8.19 10.21 12.24
N THR A 147 9.07 9.84 11.31
CA THR A 147 9.00 10.38 9.94
C THR A 147 8.10 9.52 9.08
N VAL A 148 7.16 10.18 8.40
CA VAL A 148 6.41 9.63 7.27
C VAL A 148 7.12 10.02 6.00
N THR A 149 7.31 9.07 5.09
CA THR A 149 7.92 9.33 3.78
C THR A 149 6.94 8.97 2.69
N SER A 150 6.72 9.90 1.76
CA SER A 150 5.99 9.64 0.53
C SER A 150 6.92 9.64 -0.68
N CYS A 151 6.60 8.79 -1.64
CA CYS A 151 7.24 8.65 -2.93
C CYS A 151 6.18 8.73 -4.01
N ARG A 152 6.36 9.67 -4.92
CA ARG A 152 5.44 9.89 -6.03
C ARG A 152 6.21 9.96 -7.33
N GLY A 153 5.67 9.37 -8.38
CA GLY A 153 6.19 9.55 -9.73
C GLY A 153 5.61 8.52 -10.69
N CYS A 154 6.35 8.18 -11.73
CA CYS A 154 5.82 7.54 -12.92
C CYS A 154 4.90 6.33 -12.65
N SER A 155 4.00 6.04 -13.58
CA SER A 155 2.98 4.97 -13.46
C SER A 155 3.55 3.57 -13.19
N TYR A 156 4.85 3.34 -13.46
CA TYR A 156 5.54 2.07 -13.25
C TYR A 156 6.20 1.93 -11.87
N GLY A 157 6.15 2.98 -11.04
CA GLY A 157 6.29 2.85 -9.60
C GLY A 157 7.56 3.46 -9.03
N CYS A 158 7.37 4.52 -8.25
CA CYS A 158 8.36 5.00 -7.28
C CYS A 158 8.22 4.21 -5.99
N ASN A 159 9.05 3.19 -5.80
CA ASN A 159 8.92 2.31 -4.65
C ASN A 159 9.65 2.87 -3.43
N LEU A 160 9.02 2.78 -2.26
CA LEU A 160 9.70 3.09 -1.00
C LEU A 160 10.72 1.99 -0.68
N ARG A 161 11.96 2.41 -0.48
CA ARG A 161 13.11 1.60 -0.08
C ARG A 161 13.84 2.31 1.05
N TYR A 162 14.83 1.65 1.65
CA TYR A 162 15.72 2.30 2.61
C TYR A 162 17.17 1.85 2.47
N TYR A 163 18.07 2.67 3.00
CA TYR A 163 19.48 2.35 3.21
C TYR A 163 19.86 2.74 4.64
N THR A 164 21.03 2.31 5.10
CA THR A 164 21.52 2.62 6.44
C THR A 164 22.71 3.57 6.42
N ILE A 165 22.74 4.52 7.36
CA ILE A 165 23.95 5.29 7.70
C ILE A 165 24.20 5.12 9.20
N GLY A 166 25.19 4.30 9.56
CA GLY A 166 25.39 3.92 10.96
C GLY A 166 24.18 3.13 11.48
N LYS A 167 23.49 3.66 12.49
CA LYS A 167 22.26 3.07 13.05
C LYS A 167 20.98 3.60 12.40
N ASN A 168 21.10 4.60 11.53
CA ASN A 168 19.96 5.33 10.99
C ASN A 168 19.42 4.60 9.77
N GLN A 169 18.10 4.43 9.72
CA GLN A 169 17.39 3.93 8.56
C GLN A 169 16.87 5.14 7.77
N VAL A 170 17.36 5.31 6.55
CA VAL A 170 17.02 6.45 5.70
C VAL A 170 16.15 5.97 4.54
N PRO A 171 14.85 6.29 4.54
CA PRO A 171 13.97 5.92 3.44
C PRO A 171 14.29 6.75 2.19
N TYR A 172 14.06 6.17 1.01
CA TYR A 172 14.24 6.82 -0.28
C TYR A 172 13.27 6.26 -1.32
N CYS A 173 13.10 6.99 -2.42
CA CYS A 173 12.30 6.54 -3.56
C CYS A 173 13.20 5.85 -4.58
N ASP A 174 12.97 4.57 -4.79
CA ASP A 174 13.58 3.80 -5.86
C ASP A 174 12.79 3.99 -7.15
N GLU A 175 13.48 4.43 -8.20
CA GLU A 175 12.88 4.80 -9.49
C GLU A 175 12.32 3.59 -10.25
N ASN A 176 12.77 2.36 -9.93
CA ASN A 176 12.23 1.09 -10.44
C ASN A 176 11.69 1.12 -11.90
N GLY A 177 12.52 1.59 -12.84
CA GLY A 177 12.17 1.64 -14.27
C GLY A 177 11.52 2.93 -14.76
N CYS A 178 11.25 3.91 -13.89
CA CYS A 178 10.99 5.28 -14.27
C CYS A 178 12.20 5.88 -15.02
N SER A 179 11.94 6.87 -15.89
CA SER A 179 13.01 7.73 -16.38
C SER A 179 13.76 8.34 -15.20
N ARG A 180 15.09 8.39 -15.26
CA ARG A 180 15.93 8.87 -14.17
C ARG A 180 15.41 10.23 -13.65
N TYR A 181 15.17 10.34 -12.34
CA TYR A 181 14.66 11.53 -11.63
C TYR A 181 13.17 11.83 -11.83
N SER A 182 12.33 10.80 -11.97
CA SER A 182 10.88 10.99 -12.03
C SER A 182 10.21 10.80 -10.67
N CYS A 183 10.94 10.35 -9.66
CA CYS A 183 10.42 10.18 -8.31
C CYS A 183 10.70 11.39 -7.43
N VAL A 184 9.64 11.93 -6.85
CA VAL A 184 9.68 12.96 -5.83
C VAL A 184 9.49 12.30 -4.47
N LYS A 185 10.48 12.52 -3.59
CA LYS A 185 10.42 12.16 -2.18
C LYS A 185 9.93 13.35 -1.36
N ARG A 186 9.00 13.13 -0.43
CA ARG A 186 8.69 14.08 0.65
C ARG A 186 8.73 13.39 2.00
N GLU A 187 9.07 14.16 3.02
CA GLU A 187 9.13 13.69 4.41
C GLU A 187 8.48 14.69 5.33
N ARG A 188 7.78 14.18 6.34
CA ARG A 188 7.20 14.99 7.40
C ARG A 188 7.12 14.22 8.72
N PRO A 189 7.13 14.92 9.86
CA PRO A 189 6.71 14.35 11.14
C PRO A 189 5.28 13.78 11.06
N LEU A 190 5.07 12.65 11.73
CA LEU A 190 3.76 12.02 11.96
C LEU A 190 2.97 12.73 13.05
#